data_AF-A0A946CZG7-F1
#
_entry.id   AF-A0A946CZG7-F1
#
_cell.length_a   1.000
_cell.length_b   1.000
_cell.length_c   1.000
_cell.angle_alpha   90.00
_cell.angle_beta   90.00
_cell.angle_gamma   90.00
#
_symmetry.space_group_name_H-M   'P 1'
#
loop_
_entity.id
_entity.type
_entity.pdbx_description
1 polymer ?
#
loop_
_entity_poly.entity_id
_entity_poly.type
_entity_poly.pdbx_seq_one_letter_code
_entity_poly.pdbx_strand_id
1 'polypeptide(L)'
;MKNASPIAFHLERLAEGDFSMPVEVSGDEQTKIKLHALEQIRINLVWLAQGLEDSTDVTHKTETPVSLGHEVKGSWKDILADLEFLNLELPSQIKSISEVIESIRVGDLSQNIEIEPRGEILELKNTINTMVENLSVFSSEVTRVAHEVGTEGQLGGQAYVVGVSGVWDQL
;
A
#
# COMPACT_ATOMS: atom_id res chain seq x y z
N MET A 1 -44.02 -24.12 10.66
CA MET A 1 -42.63 -23.80 10.24
C MET A 1 -41.71 -24.53 11.19
N LYS A 2 -40.77 -25.36 10.71
CA LYS A 2 -39.79 -26.01 11.59
C LYS A 2 -38.92 -24.89 12.16
N ASN A 3 -38.86 -24.75 13.49
CA ASN A 3 -37.96 -23.80 14.12
C ASN A 3 -36.53 -24.15 13.72
N ALA A 4 -35.93 -23.37 12.82
CA ALA A 4 -34.53 -23.51 12.50
C ALA A 4 -33.72 -23.26 13.78
N SER A 5 -32.68 -24.06 13.99
CA SER A 5 -31.76 -23.84 15.10
C SER A 5 -31.21 -22.41 15.01
N PRO A 6 -31.21 -21.60 16.08
CA PRO A 6 -30.64 -20.24 16.06
C PRO A 6 -29.21 -20.22 15.50
N ILE A 7 -28.42 -21.26 15.81
CA ILE A 7 -27.06 -21.44 15.28
C ILE A 7 -27.08 -21.65 13.76
N ALA A 8 -27.96 -22.51 13.25
CA ALA A 8 -28.05 -22.78 11.81
C ALA A 8 -28.48 -21.52 11.04
N PHE A 9 -29.45 -20.78 11.57
CA PHE A 9 -29.91 -19.52 11.00
C PHE A 9 -28.77 -18.49 10.87
N HIS A 10 -27.97 -18.31 11.93
CA HIS A 10 -26.85 -17.38 11.87
C HIS A 10 -25.70 -17.88 10.97
N LEU A 11 -25.43 -19.19 10.94
CA LEU A 11 -24.42 -19.75 10.03
C LEU A 11 -24.79 -19.59 8.56
N GLU A 12 -26.06 -19.79 8.20
CA GLU A 12 -26.56 -19.57 6.83
C GLU A 12 -26.33 -18.12 6.40
N ARG A 13 -26.68 -17.15 7.26
CA ARG A 13 -26.45 -15.73 6.99
C ARG A 13 -24.97 -15.37 6.85
N LEU A 14 -24.12 -15.89 7.75
CA LEU A 14 -22.67 -15.69 7.66
C LEU A 14 -22.12 -16.25 6.34
N ALA A 15 -22.61 -17.41 5.89
CA ALA A 15 -22.20 -18.02 4.63
C ALA A 15 -22.68 -17.24 3.41
N GLU A 16 -23.83 -16.58 3.49
CA GLU A 16 -24.35 -15.68 2.46
C GLU A 16 -23.69 -14.29 2.46
N GLY A 17 -22.82 -14.00 3.45
CA GLY A 17 -22.17 -12.71 3.60
C GLY A 17 -23.05 -11.62 4.22
N ASP A 18 -24.20 -11.97 4.79
CA ASP A 18 -25.09 -11.02 5.46
C ASP A 18 -24.72 -10.84 6.94
N PHE A 19 -23.87 -9.84 7.20
CA PHE A 19 -23.38 -9.49 8.54
C PHE A 19 -24.20 -8.38 9.24
N SER A 20 -25.29 -7.92 8.63
CA SER A 20 -26.03 -6.72 9.05
C SER A 20 -26.75 -6.88 10.40
N MET A 21 -27.15 -8.10 10.75
CA MET A 21 -27.90 -8.40 11.95
C MET A 21 -27.02 -9.01 13.04
N PRO A 22 -27.03 -8.47 14.28
CA PRO A 22 -26.38 -9.09 15.43
C PRO A 22 -26.89 -10.51 15.69
N VAL A 23 -26.01 -11.39 16.19
CA VAL A 23 -26.37 -12.74 16.63
C VAL A 23 -27.12 -12.67 17.95
N GLU A 24 -28.35 -13.17 17.96
CA GLU A 24 -29.17 -13.19 19.18
C GLU A 24 -28.71 -14.34 20.09
N VAL A 25 -28.20 -14.01 21.27
CA VAL A 25 -27.69 -14.99 22.24
C VAL A 25 -28.84 -15.52 23.12
N SER A 26 -29.32 -16.72 22.83
CA SER A 26 -30.43 -17.36 23.54
C SER A 26 -30.22 -18.87 23.73
N GLY A 27 -31.09 -19.52 24.51
CA GLY A 27 -31.05 -20.97 24.77
C GLY A 27 -30.30 -21.38 26.03
N ASP A 28 -29.89 -22.65 26.08
CA ASP A 28 -29.09 -23.20 27.17
C ASP A 28 -27.65 -22.65 27.17
N GLU A 29 -26.90 -22.93 28.25
CA GLU A 29 -25.54 -22.40 28.43
C GLU A 29 -24.59 -22.78 27.29
N GLN A 30 -24.66 -24.02 26.81
CA GLN A 30 -23.81 -24.46 25.69
C GLN A 30 -24.17 -23.76 24.38
N THR A 31 -25.46 -23.49 24.16
CA THR A 31 -25.97 -22.77 23.00
C THR A 31 -25.54 -21.31 23.04
N LYS A 32 -25.62 -20.65 24.20
CA LYS A 32 -25.15 -19.28 24.39
C LYS A 32 -23.66 -19.13 24.12
N ILE A 33 -22.83 -20.06 24.60
CA ILE A 33 -21.38 -20.04 24.33
C ILE A 33 -21.10 -20.08 22.81
N LYS A 34 -21.81 -20.94 22.08
CA LYS A 34 -21.67 -21.03 20.61
C LYS A 34 -22.16 -19.76 19.92
N LEU A 35 -23.28 -19.19 20.36
CA LEU A 35 -23.82 -17.95 19.79
C LEU A 35 -22.92 -16.74 20.08
N HIS A 36 -22.28 -16.67 21.24
CA HIS A 36 -21.24 -15.66 21.51
C HIS A 36 -20.06 -15.79 20.56
N ALA A 37 -19.58 -17.02 20.29
CA ALA A 37 -18.50 -17.23 19.32
C ALA A 37 -18.92 -16.81 17.91
N LEU A 38 -20.16 -17.10 17.50
CA LEU A 38 -20.71 -16.64 16.22
C LEU A 38 -20.82 -15.11 16.17
N GLU A 39 -21.20 -14.45 17.26
CA GLU A 39 -21.23 -12.99 17.30
C GLU A 39 -19.84 -12.38 17.15
N GLN A 40 -18.81 -12.95 17.79
CA GLN A 40 -17.44 -12.50 17.60
C GLN A 40 -16.96 -12.68 16.15
N ILE A 41 -17.28 -13.82 15.53
CA ILE A 41 -16.99 -14.06 14.12
C ILE A 41 -17.70 -13.01 13.24
N ARG A 42 -18.99 -12.75 13.48
CA ARG A 42 -19.75 -11.74 12.73
C ARG A 42 -19.12 -10.35 12.88
N ILE A 43 -18.80 -9.94 14.10
CA ILE A 43 -18.16 -8.65 14.37
C ILE A 43 -16.85 -8.55 13.57
N ASN A 44 -15.98 -9.55 13.64
CA ASN A 44 -14.72 -9.56 12.88
C ASN A 44 -14.94 -9.46 11.37
N LEU A 45 -15.95 -10.15 10.83
CA LEU A 45 -16.28 -10.10 9.40
C LEU A 45 -16.84 -8.73 8.96
N VAL A 46 -17.68 -8.08 9.78
CA VAL A 46 -18.14 -6.71 9.50
C VAL A 46 -16.96 -5.76 9.38
N TRP A 47 -16.03 -5.83 10.32
CA TRP A 47 -14.86 -4.96 10.32
C TRP A 47 -13.93 -5.22 9.14
N LEU A 48 -13.72 -6.49 8.79
CA LEU A 48 -12.95 -6.85 7.60
C LEU A 48 -13.60 -6.27 6.34
N ALA A 49 -14.91 -6.38 6.20
CA ALA A 49 -15.64 -5.85 5.05
C ALA A 49 -15.53 -4.31 4.97
N GLN A 50 -15.69 -3.61 6.09
CA GLN A 50 -15.54 -2.16 6.16
C GLN A 50 -14.11 -1.71 5.81
N GLY A 51 -13.10 -2.35 6.41
CA GLY A 51 -11.71 -2.00 6.11
C GLY A 51 -11.32 -2.29 4.66
N LEU A 52 -11.91 -3.31 4.03
CA LEU A 52 -11.72 -3.55 2.59
C LEU A 52 -12.41 -2.48 1.72
N GLU A 53 -13.61 -2.04 2.10
CA GLU A 53 -14.32 -0.94 1.42
C GLU A 53 -13.48 0.35 1.47
N ASP A 54 -13.00 0.73 2.66
CA ASP A 54 -12.12 1.88 2.87
C ASP A 54 -10.79 1.77 2.09
N SER A 55 -10.31 0.55 1.86
CA SER A 55 -9.11 0.30 1.07
C SER A 55 -9.27 0.76 -0.38
N THR A 56 -10.46 0.56 -0.94
CA THR A 56 -10.78 0.81 -2.34
C THR A 56 -11.10 2.27 -2.67
N ASP A 57 -11.49 3.08 -1.67
CA ASP A 57 -11.67 4.52 -1.86
C ASP A 57 -10.33 5.26 -1.73
N VAL A 58 -9.71 5.59 -2.85
CA VAL A 58 -8.47 6.37 -2.92
C VAL A 58 -8.68 7.90 -2.83
N THR A 59 -9.93 8.38 -2.80
CA THR A 59 -10.26 9.82 -2.87
C THR A 59 -10.57 10.46 -1.53
N HIS A 60 -11.06 9.70 -0.56
CA HIS A 60 -11.37 10.15 0.79
C HIS A 60 -10.92 9.12 1.83
N LYS A 61 -9.62 8.86 1.94
CA LYS A 61 -9.11 7.95 2.98
C LYS A 61 -9.18 8.60 4.35
N THR A 62 -10.00 8.03 5.23
CA THR A 62 -9.94 8.30 6.66
C THR A 62 -8.63 7.74 7.20
N GLU A 63 -7.75 8.59 7.73
CA GLU A 63 -6.53 8.22 8.46
C GLU A 63 -6.81 7.46 9.78
N THR A 64 -8.07 7.11 10.04
CA THR A 64 -8.48 6.45 11.26
C THR A 64 -8.06 4.98 11.22
N PRO A 65 -7.25 4.52 12.19
CA PRO A 65 -6.92 3.10 12.34
C PRO A 65 -8.17 2.24 12.40
N VAL A 66 -8.12 1.07 11.76
CA VAL A 66 -9.17 0.05 11.86
C VAL A 66 -9.21 -0.44 13.31
N SER A 67 -10.16 0.07 14.11
CA SER A 67 -10.28 -0.27 15.53
C SER A 67 -11.48 -1.18 15.77
N LEU A 68 -11.21 -2.42 16.18
CA LEU A 68 -12.26 -3.41 16.42
C LEU A 68 -13.06 -3.21 17.72
N GLY A 69 -12.64 -2.27 18.57
CA GLY A 69 -13.22 -2.09 19.91
C GLY A 69 -13.00 -3.28 20.87
N HIS A 70 -12.22 -4.29 20.47
CA HIS A 70 -11.85 -5.45 21.29
C HIS A 70 -10.49 -6.02 20.87
N GLU A 71 -9.84 -6.78 21.76
CA GLU A 71 -8.56 -7.43 21.48
C GLU A 71 -8.77 -8.64 20.56
N VAL A 72 -8.05 -8.66 19.43
CA VAL A 72 -8.07 -9.78 18.49
C VAL A 72 -6.74 -10.52 18.48
N LYS A 73 -6.82 -11.86 18.34
CA LYS A 73 -5.70 -12.79 18.51
C LYS A 73 -5.61 -13.79 17.35
N GLY A 74 -4.44 -14.41 17.20
CA GLY A 74 -4.18 -15.40 16.15
C GLY A 74 -4.28 -14.79 14.76
N SER A 75 -4.68 -15.60 13.77
CA SER A 75 -4.73 -15.18 12.37
C SER A 75 -5.60 -13.96 12.10
N TRP A 76 -6.62 -13.71 12.93
CA TRP A 76 -7.42 -12.50 12.81
C TRP A 76 -6.60 -11.24 13.09
N LYS A 77 -5.68 -11.28 14.06
CA LYS A 77 -4.79 -10.17 14.36
C LYS A 77 -3.87 -9.87 13.18
N ASP A 78 -3.33 -10.92 12.59
CA ASP A 78 -2.41 -10.81 11.45
C ASP A 78 -3.14 -10.20 10.24
N ILE A 79 -4.35 -10.67 9.92
CA ILE A 79 -5.18 -10.12 8.83
C ILE A 79 -5.49 -8.63 9.04
N LEU A 80 -5.77 -8.22 10.27
CA LEU A 80 -6.05 -6.81 10.56
C LEU A 80 -4.81 -5.94 10.43
N ALA A 81 -3.66 -6.43 10.87
CA ALA A 81 -2.40 -5.73 10.70
C ALA A 81 -2.06 -5.56 9.22
N ASP A 82 -2.30 -6.59 8.40
CA ASP A 82 -2.12 -6.51 6.95
C ASP A 82 -3.08 -5.49 6.31
N LEU A 83 -4.36 -5.50 6.71
CA LEU A 83 -5.34 -4.54 6.20
C LEU A 83 -5.02 -3.10 6.61
N GLU A 84 -4.56 -2.90 7.83
CA GLU A 84 -4.10 -1.60 8.33
C GLU A 84 -2.89 -1.10 7.51
N PHE A 85 -1.92 -1.97 7.22
CA PHE A 85 -0.80 -1.66 6.34
C PHE A 85 -1.27 -1.22 4.94
N LEU A 86 -2.22 -1.96 4.34
CA LEU A 86 -2.77 -1.64 3.02
C LEU A 86 -3.53 -0.31 3.01
N ASN A 87 -4.19 0.04 4.12
CA ASN A 87 -5.05 1.21 4.19
C ASN A 87 -4.30 2.49 4.55
N LEU A 88 -3.30 2.41 5.44
CA LEU A 88 -2.63 3.58 6.00
C LEU A 88 -1.19 3.74 5.49
N GLU A 89 -0.42 2.66 5.45
CA GLU A 89 1.00 2.74 5.12
C GLU A 89 1.22 2.76 3.61
N LEU A 90 0.70 1.77 2.90
CA LEU A 90 0.95 1.60 1.46
C LEU A 90 0.60 2.84 0.62
N PRO A 91 -0.54 3.54 0.82
CA PRO A 91 -0.86 4.74 0.06
C PRO A 91 0.12 5.88 0.31
N SER A 92 0.56 6.06 1.56
CA SER A 92 1.56 7.08 1.90
C SER A 92 2.89 6.81 1.22
N GLN A 93 3.30 5.53 1.15
CA GLN A 93 4.52 5.12 0.47
C GLN A 93 4.45 5.38 -1.04
N ILE A 94 3.34 5.02 -1.68
CA ILE A 94 3.11 5.29 -3.11
C ILE A 94 3.07 6.79 -3.39
N LYS A 95 2.48 7.60 -2.48
CA LYS A 95 2.45 9.05 -2.61
C LYS A 95 3.85 9.65 -2.58
N SER A 96 4.72 9.24 -1.64
CA SER A 96 6.12 9.69 -1.59
C SER A 96 6.89 9.35 -2.86
N ILE A 97 6.65 8.16 -3.43
CA ILE A 97 7.24 7.78 -4.73
C ILE A 97 6.73 8.69 -5.85
N SER A 98 5.43 8.97 -5.86
CA SER A 98 4.79 9.82 -6.88
C SER A 98 5.30 11.26 -6.83
N GLU A 99 5.58 11.81 -5.64
CA GLU A 99 6.15 13.15 -5.46
C GLU A 99 7.56 13.26 -6.06
N VAL A 100 8.38 12.23 -5.93
CA VAL A 100 9.71 12.19 -6.56
C VAL A 100 9.61 12.05 -8.08
N ILE A 101 8.69 11.21 -8.58
CA ILE A 101 8.43 11.11 -10.03
C ILE A 101 7.97 12.45 -10.62
N GLU A 102 7.14 13.19 -9.90
CA GLU A 102 6.70 14.52 -10.30
C GLU A 102 7.87 15.53 -10.31
N SER A 103 8.80 15.42 -9.37
CA SER A 103 10.04 16.21 -9.36
C SER A 103 10.90 15.91 -10.60
N ILE A 104 11.08 14.63 -10.93
CA ILE A 104 11.76 14.19 -12.16
C ILE A 104 11.08 14.80 -13.40
N ARG A 105 9.73 14.81 -13.44
CA ARG A 105 8.95 15.34 -14.56
C ARG A 105 9.25 16.81 -14.85
N VAL A 106 9.50 17.61 -13.81
CA VAL A 106 9.84 19.03 -13.94
C VAL A 106 11.35 19.30 -14.04
N GLY A 107 12.17 18.24 -14.10
CA GLY A 107 13.62 18.31 -14.23
C GLY A 107 14.37 18.53 -12.90
N ASP A 108 13.68 18.43 -11.76
CA ASP A 108 14.34 18.44 -10.45
C ASP A 108 14.81 17.02 -10.09
N LEU A 109 16.11 16.79 -10.29
CA LEU A 109 16.79 15.52 -10.01
C LEU A 109 17.52 15.53 -8.66
N SER A 110 17.24 16.52 -7.80
CA SER A 110 17.81 16.60 -6.44
C SER A 110 17.04 15.78 -5.41
N GLN A 111 15.81 15.38 -5.74
CA GLN A 111 14.89 14.69 -4.82
C GLN A 111 15.09 13.17 -4.87
N ASN A 112 14.99 12.52 -3.71
CA ASN A 112 15.04 11.07 -3.59
C ASN A 112 13.91 10.57 -2.68
N ILE A 113 13.54 9.31 -2.86
CA ILE A 113 12.56 8.65 -2.00
C ILE A 113 13.29 8.25 -0.71
N GLU A 114 12.94 8.87 0.43
CA GLU A 114 13.62 8.69 1.72
C GLU A 114 12.95 7.68 2.67
N ILE A 115 11.66 7.39 2.46
CA ILE A 115 10.91 6.42 3.26
C ILE A 115 11.57 5.03 3.25
N GLU A 116 11.39 4.23 4.29
CA GLU A 116 11.94 2.85 4.37
C GLU A 116 10.83 1.79 4.24
N PRO A 117 10.33 1.55 3.01
CA PRO A 117 9.32 0.52 2.76
C PRO A 117 9.94 -0.90 2.80
N ARG A 118 9.08 -1.91 2.68
CA ARG A 118 9.48 -3.32 2.62
C ARG A 118 8.95 -4.00 1.36
N GLY A 119 9.53 -5.14 1.00
CA GLY A 119 9.09 -5.96 -0.13
C GLY A 119 9.16 -5.22 -1.47
N GLU A 120 8.15 -5.40 -2.31
CA GLU A 120 8.11 -4.85 -3.68
C GLU A 120 8.22 -3.30 -3.71
N ILE A 121 7.72 -2.61 -2.68
CA ILE A 121 7.81 -1.15 -2.61
C ILE A 121 9.25 -0.69 -2.33
N LEU A 122 10.05 -1.49 -1.62
CA LEU A 122 11.48 -1.22 -1.46
C LEU A 122 12.25 -1.40 -2.76
N GLU A 123 11.93 -2.44 -3.53
CA GLU A 123 12.52 -2.64 -4.85
C GLU A 123 12.16 -1.50 -5.82
N LEU A 124 10.90 -1.03 -5.76
CA LEU A 124 10.43 0.12 -6.51
C LEU A 124 11.17 1.41 -6.11
N LYS A 125 11.27 1.70 -4.80
CA LYS A 125 12.05 2.83 -4.26
C LYS A 125 13.47 2.82 -4.83
N ASN A 126 14.15 1.69 -4.71
CA ASN A 126 15.55 1.56 -5.12
C ASN A 126 15.70 1.78 -6.63
N THR A 127 14.80 1.21 -7.42
CA THR A 127 14.80 1.37 -8.88
C THR A 127 14.61 2.83 -9.29
N ILE A 128 13.66 3.54 -8.67
CA ILE A 128 13.42 4.95 -8.96
C ILE A 128 14.59 5.83 -8.48
N ASN A 129 15.14 5.60 -7.29
CA ASN A 129 16.29 6.37 -6.81
C ASN A 129 17.53 6.16 -7.71
N THR A 130 17.80 4.94 -8.16
CA THR A 130 18.86 4.67 -9.15
C THR A 130 18.57 5.36 -10.49
N MET A 131 17.30 5.44 -10.91
CA MET A 131 16.92 6.21 -12.10
C MET A 131 17.20 7.71 -11.93
N VAL A 132 16.88 8.30 -10.77
CA VAL A 132 17.19 9.71 -10.46
C VAL A 132 18.69 9.96 -10.53
N GLU A 133 19.49 9.09 -9.90
CA GLU A 133 20.95 9.21 -9.89
C GLU A 133 21.52 9.19 -11.32
N ASN A 134 21.11 8.22 -12.14
CA ASN A 134 21.56 8.11 -13.52
C ASN A 134 21.17 9.33 -14.36
N LEU A 135 19.94 9.85 -14.21
CA LEU A 135 19.49 11.05 -14.91
C LEU A 135 20.28 12.29 -14.46
N SER A 136 20.63 12.38 -13.18
CA SER A 136 21.39 13.50 -12.61
C SER A 136 22.80 13.56 -13.20
N VAL A 137 23.50 12.43 -13.25
CA VAL A 137 24.82 12.32 -13.89
C VAL A 137 24.72 12.70 -15.37
N PHE A 138 23.72 12.19 -16.08
CA PHE A 138 23.53 12.51 -17.50
C PHE A 138 23.25 14.01 -17.73
N SER A 139 22.36 14.62 -16.94
CA SER A 139 22.05 16.04 -17.04
C SER A 139 23.29 16.92 -16.82
N SER A 140 24.15 16.52 -15.88
CA SER A 140 25.44 17.18 -15.66
C SER A 140 26.35 17.06 -16.88
N GLU A 141 26.49 15.87 -17.45
CA GLU A 141 27.34 15.64 -18.63
C GLU A 141 26.84 16.37 -19.88
N VAL A 142 25.53 16.37 -20.13
CA VAL A 142 24.93 17.13 -21.23
C VAL A 142 25.19 18.62 -21.06
N THR A 143 25.06 19.15 -19.83
CA THR A 143 25.35 20.56 -19.55
C THR A 143 26.82 20.89 -19.76
N ARG A 144 27.73 20.02 -19.33
CA ARG A 144 29.18 20.18 -19.54
C ARG A 144 29.54 20.22 -21.02
N VAL A 145 29.09 19.21 -21.79
CA VAL A 145 29.37 19.12 -23.23
C VAL A 145 28.76 20.30 -23.98
N ALA A 146 27.53 20.71 -23.63
CA ALA A 146 26.90 21.89 -24.22
C ALA A 146 27.72 23.17 -23.95
N HIS A 147 28.31 23.31 -22.76
CA HIS A 147 29.18 24.44 -22.44
C HIS A 147 30.50 24.41 -23.23
N GLU A 148 31.19 23.27 -23.30
CA GLU A 148 32.45 23.13 -24.04
C GLU A 148 32.29 23.39 -25.54
N VAL A 149 31.24 22.83 -26.14
CA VAL A 149 30.98 22.97 -27.57
C VAL A 149 30.40 24.34 -27.90
N GLY A 150 29.46 24.83 -27.09
CA GLY A 150 28.70 26.06 -27.37
C GLY A 150 29.38 27.35 -26.92
N THR A 151 30.00 27.35 -25.74
CA THR A 151 30.61 28.54 -25.13
C THR A 151 32.11 28.60 -25.41
N GLU A 152 32.81 27.48 -25.30
CA GLU A 152 34.28 27.45 -25.46
C GLU A 152 34.73 27.12 -26.89
N GLY A 153 33.82 26.68 -27.76
CA GLY A 153 34.11 26.35 -29.16
C GLY A 153 34.97 25.09 -29.32
N GLN A 154 35.05 24.25 -28.28
CA GLN A 154 35.77 22.98 -28.33
C GLN A 154 34.93 21.93 -29.06
N LEU A 155 35.15 21.79 -30.36
CA LEU A 155 34.45 20.80 -31.18
C LEU A 155 35.01 19.40 -30.92
N GLY A 156 34.12 18.45 -30.60
CA GLY A 156 34.45 17.04 -30.37
C GLY A 156 34.29 16.53 -28.93
N GLY A 157 33.74 17.33 -28.01
CA GLY A 157 33.43 16.89 -26.65
C GLY A 157 32.44 15.72 -26.64
N GLN A 158 32.85 14.59 -26.04
CA GLN A 158 32.00 13.43 -25.80
C GLN A 158 31.53 13.45 -24.35
N ALA A 159 30.29 13.03 -24.10
CA ALA A 159 29.81 12.77 -22.75
C ALA A 159 30.44 11.48 -22.25
N TYR A 160 30.81 11.42 -20.98
CA TYR A 160 31.27 10.18 -20.36
C TYR A 160 30.49 9.94 -19.07
N VAL A 161 29.62 8.94 -19.09
CA VAL A 161 28.73 8.62 -17.99
C VAL A 161 29.17 7.28 -17.39
N VAL A 162 29.70 7.31 -16.16
CA VAL A 162 30.17 6.10 -15.46
C VAL A 162 29.02 5.48 -14.68
N GLY A 163 28.93 4.14 -14.69
CA GLY A 163 28.02 3.40 -13.81
C GLY A 163 26.60 3.22 -14.35
N VAL A 164 26.35 3.60 -15.60
CA VAL A 164 25.06 3.39 -16.28
C VAL A 164 25.05 2.11 -17.11
N SER A 165 23.86 1.64 -17.47
CA SER A 165 23.67 0.41 -18.26
C SER A 165 22.61 0.59 -19.35
N GLY A 166 22.58 -0.30 -20.34
CA GLY A 166 21.61 -0.26 -21.44
C GLY A 166 21.98 0.76 -22.51
N VAL A 167 20.99 1.49 -23.06
CA VAL A 167 21.23 2.54 -24.07
C VAL A 167 22.24 3.58 -23.57
N TRP A 168 22.24 3.82 -22.25
CA TRP A 168 23.10 4.80 -21.60
C TRP A 168 24.59 4.45 -21.62
N ASP A 169 24.93 3.16 -21.74
CA ASP A 169 26.34 2.70 -21.83
C ASP A 169 26.84 2.71 -23.29
N GLN A 170 25.94 2.92 -24.25
CA GLN A 170 26.26 2.88 -25.69
C GLN A 170 26.45 4.28 -26.30
N LEU A 171 26.23 5.34 -25.50
CA LEU A 171 26.32 6.76 -25.89
C LEU A 171 27.62 7.36 -25.38
#